data_AF-A0A0N0TSW6-F1
#
_entry.id   AF-A0A0N0TSW6-F1
#
_cell.length_a   1.000
_cell.length_b   1.000
_cell.length_c   1.000
_cell.angle_alpha   90.00
_cell.angle_beta   90.00
_cell.angle_gamma   90.00
#
_symmetry.space_group_name_H-M   'P 1'
#
loop_
_entity.id
_entity.type
_entity.pdbx_description
1 polymer ?
#
loop_
_entity_poly.entity_id
_entity_poly.type
_entity_poly.pdbx_seq_one_letter_code
_entity_poly.pdbx_strand_id
1 'polypeptide(L)' 'MAKVNIALDAELVVEVMVLAGVNDPRDAVEAVVRDYIARGHRTEARVAGRDEPVRTGEIVPPEPQQG' A
#
# COMPACT_ATOMS: atom_id res chain seq x y z
N MET A 1 -12.64 7.00 13.89
CA MET A 1 -11.87 6.66 12.68
C MET A 1 -12.77 6.82 11.47
N ALA A 2 -12.28 7.44 10.40
CA ALA A 2 -12.98 7.44 9.12
C ALA A 2 -13.03 5.99 8.60
N LYS A 3 -14.18 5.56 8.09
CA LYS A 3 -14.36 4.22 7.51
C LYS A 3 -14.20 4.33 6.00
N VAL A 4 -13.30 3.52 5.44
CA VAL A 4 -13.12 3.37 3.99
C VAL A 4 -13.63 1.97 3.61
N ASN A 5 -14.41 1.87 2.54
CA ASN A 5 -14.83 0.59 1.98
C ASN A 5 -14.01 0.32 0.72
N ILE A 6 -13.40 -0.85 0.65
CA ILE A 6 -12.58 -1.32 -0.47
C ILE A 6 -12.98 -2.75 -0.79
N ALA A 7 -12.99 -3.11 -2.07
CA ALA A 7 -13.15 -4.48 -2.53
C ALA A 7 -11.78 -5.04 -2.87
N LEU A 8 -11.44 -6.20 -2.32
CA LEU A 8 -10.21 -6.92 -2.60
C LEU A 8 -10.54 -8.35 -3.00
N ASP A 9 -9.65 -8.94 -3.79
CA ASP A 9 -9.68 -10.35 -4.08
C ASP A 9 -9.45 -11.18 -2.79
N ALA A 10 -10.23 -12.24 -2.62
CA ALA A 10 -10.19 -13.05 -1.41
C ALA A 10 -8.91 -13.89 -1.31
N GLU A 11 -8.38 -14.38 -2.43
CA GLU A 11 -7.13 -15.17 -2.47
C GLU A 11 -5.97 -14.30 -2.01
N LEU A 12 -5.89 -13.07 -2.54
CA LEU A 12 -4.86 -12.11 -2.14
C LEU A 12 -4.88 -11.83 -0.63
N VAL A 13 -6.07 -11.62 -0.05
CA VAL A 13 -6.19 -11.34 1.38
C VAL A 13 -5.75 -12.54 2.21
N VAL A 14 -6.11 -13.76 1.79
CA VAL A 14 -5.69 -14.99 2.48
C VAL A 14 -4.18 -15.17 2.45
N GLU A 15 -3.53 -14.94 1.30
CA GLU A 15 -2.06 -15.02 1.21
C GLU A 15 -1.37 -14.07 2.19
N VAL A 16 -1.85 -12.83 2.27
CA VAL A 16 -1.31 -11.83 3.19
C VAL A 16 -1.56 -12.24 4.65
N MET A 17 -2.75 -12.76 4.96
CA MET A 17 -3.07 -13.25 6.31
C MET A 17 -2.11 -14.35 6.76
N VAL A 18 -1.81 -15.32 5.88
CA VAL A 18 -0.83 -16.38 6.15
C VAL A 18 0.57 -15.80 6.36
N LEU A 19 1.01 -14.89 5.49
CA LEU A 19 2.33 -14.27 5.58
C LEU A 19 2.50 -13.43 6.86
N ALA A 20 1.46 -12.70 7.26
CA ALA A 20 1.46 -11.85 8.44
C ALA A 20 1.12 -12.58 9.74
N GLY A 21 0.65 -13.84 9.66
CA GLY A 21 0.25 -14.63 10.83
C GLY A 21 -1.00 -14.09 11.54
N VAL A 22 -1.91 -13.46 10.80
CA VAL A 22 -3.16 -12.87 11.33
C VAL A 22 -4.37 -13.64 10.83
N ASN A 23 -5.47 -13.62 11.61
CA ASN A 23 -6.70 -14.35 11.29
C ASN A 23 -7.87 -13.43 10.92
N ASP A 24 -7.62 -12.13 10.75
CA ASP A 24 -8.61 -11.14 10.34
C ASP A 24 -8.15 -10.39 9.08
N PRO A 25 -9.03 -10.22 8.06
CA PRO A 25 -8.68 -9.57 6.80
C PRO A 25 -8.40 -8.08 6.94
N ARG A 26 -9.03 -7.38 7.90
CA ARG A 26 -8.75 -5.96 8.16
C ARG A 26 -7.35 -5.81 8.76
N ASP A 27 -6.96 -6.68 9.69
CA ASP A 27 -5.62 -6.66 10.27
C ASP A 27 -4.54 -6.95 9.23
N ALA A 28 -4.81 -7.86 8.29
CA ALA A 28 -3.92 -8.13 7.15
C ALA A 28 -3.70 -6.88 6.29
N VAL A 29 -4.78 -6.17 5.94
CA VAL A 29 -4.70 -4.91 5.19
C VAL A 29 -3.96 -3.84 5.98
N GLU A 30 -4.23 -3.71 7.29
CA GLU A 30 -3.54 -2.73 8.13
C GLU A 30 -2.02 -3.00 8.19
N ALA A 31 -1.62 -4.27 8.33
CA ALA A 31 -0.22 -4.66 8.33
C ALA A 31 0.50 -4.26 7.03
N VAL A 32 -0.12 -4.50 5.87
CA VAL A 32 0.43 -4.14 4.56
C VAL A 32 0.53 -2.63 4.39
N VAL A 33 -0.52 -1.88 4.73
CA VAL A 33 -0.51 -0.41 4.59
C VAL A 33 0.57 0.20 5.49
N ARG A 34 0.72 -0.32 6.72
CA ARG A 34 1.75 0.15 7.65
C ARG A 34 3.16 -0.17 7.16
N ASP A 35 3.39 -1.37 6.62
CA ASP A 35 4.68 -1.72 5.99
C ASP A 35 4.97 -0.84 4.77
N TYR A 36 3.97 -0.59 3.93
CA TYR A 36 4.11 0.29 2.75
C TYR A 36 4.53 1.71 3.15
N ILE A 37 3.88 2.30 4.15
CA ILE A 37 4.24 3.63 4.67
C ILE A 37 5.65 3.61 5.27
N ALA A 38 5.98 2.63 6.11
CA ALA A 38 7.31 2.52 6.70
C ALA A 38 8.41 2.35 5.64
N ARG A 39 8.13 1.59 4.57
CA ARG A 39 9.02 1.43 3.42
C ARG A 39 9.13 2.72 2.62
N GLY A 40 8.04 3.46 2.43
CA GLY A 40 8.03 4.80 1.84
C GLY A 40 8.95 5.75 2.60
N HIS A 41 8.78 5.86 3.91
CA HIS A 41 9.65 6.67 4.78
C HIS A 41 11.12 6.22 4.73
N ARG A 42 11.38 4.91 4.65
CA ARG A 42 12.75 4.38 4.52
C ARG A 42 13.37 4.75 3.17
N THR A 43 12.59 4.71 2.10
CA THR A 43 13.03 5.11 0.76
C THR A 43 13.25 6.62 0.70
N GLU A 44 12.33 7.43 1.22
CA GLU A 44 12.48 8.88 1.33
C GLU A 44 13.71 9.26 2.15
N ALA A 45 13.94 8.64 3.31
CA ALA A 45 15.13 8.89 4.13
C ALA A 45 16.44 8.54 3.41
N ARG A 46 16.43 7.56 2.51
CA ARG A 46 17.60 7.19 1.69
C ARG A 46 17.77 8.09 0.45
N VAL A 47 16.68 8.59 -0.12
CA VAL A 47 16.68 9.47 -1.30
C VAL A 47 16.87 10.94 -0.91
N ALA A 48 16.56 11.35 0.32
CA ALA A 48 16.72 12.71 0.83
C ALA A 48 18.17 13.24 0.83
N GLY A 49 19.17 12.38 0.64
CA GLY A 49 20.56 12.80 0.40
C GLY A 49 20.88 13.16 -1.07
N ARG A 50 19.92 13.01 -1.98
CA ARG A 50 20.02 13.27 -3.42
C ARG A 50 18.87 14.20 -3.82
N ASP A 51 19.03 15.47 -3.47
CA ASP A 51 18.11 16.60 -3.70
C ASP A 51 17.49 16.59 -5.11
N GLU A 52 16.14 16.50 -5.21
CA GLU A 52 15.28 17.12 -6.24
C GLU A 52 13.78 16.85 -5.96
N PRO A 53 12.83 17.66 -6.49
CA PRO A 53 11.59 18.01 -5.80
C PRO A 53 10.62 16.85 -5.70
N VAL A 54 10.03 16.73 -4.50
CA VAL A 54 8.94 15.83 -4.15
C VAL A 54 7.84 15.93 -5.20
N ARG A 55 7.86 15.01 -6.17
CA ARG A 55 6.69 14.71 -6.99
C ARG A 55 5.74 13.98 -6.07
N THR A 56 4.89 14.73 -5.37
CA THR A 56 3.60 14.25 -4.87
C THR A 56 2.77 13.89 -6.11
N GLY A 57 3.12 12.77 -6.73
CA GLY A 57 2.43 12.20 -7.87
C GLY A 57 1.17 11.54 -7.37
N GLU A 58 0.05 12.21 -7.58
CA GLU A 58 -1.28 11.62 -7.67
C GLU A 58 -1.20 10.18 -8.20
N ILE A 59 -1.65 9.22 -7.40
CA ILE A 59 -1.79 7.82 -7.84
C ILE A 59 -2.99 7.80 -8.79
N VAL A 60 -2.80 8.21 -10.04
CA VAL A 60 -3.81 8.05 -11.09
C VAL A 60 -3.80 6.57 -11.51
N PRO A 61 -4.91 5.84 -11.37
CA PRO A 61 -5.02 4.48 -11.90
C PRO A 61 -4.83 4.52 -13.44
N PRO A 62 -4.09 3.58 -14.05
CA PRO A 62 -3.97 3.53 -15.50
C PRO A 62 -5.34 3.30 -16.12
N GLU A 63 -5.77 4.20 -17.01
CA GLU A 63 -7.01 4.02 -17.78
C GLU A 63 -6.87 2.78 -18.67
N PRO A 64 -7.89 1.89 -18.70
CA PRO A 64 -7.87 0.73 -19.57
C PRO A 64 -7.88 1.19 -21.03
N GLN A 65 -6.83 0.84 -21.77
CA GLN A 65 -6.74 1.10 -23.20
C GLN A 65 -7.88 0.36 -23.92
N GLN A 66 -8.90 1.09 -24.34
CA GLN A 66 -9.93 0.57 -25.23
C GLN A 66 -9.34 0.56 -26.65
N GLY A 67 -9.20 -0.64 -27.20
CA GLY A 67 -8.95 -0.92 -28.61
C GLY A 67 -9.99 -1.89 -29.13
#